data_AF-A0A257A8K2-F1
#
_entry.id   AF-A0A257A8K2-F1
#
_cell.length_a   1.000
_cell.length_b   1.000
_cell.length_c   1.000
_cell.angle_alpha   90.00
_cell.angle_beta   90.00
_cell.angle_gamma   90.00
#
_symmetry.space_group_name_H-M   'P 1'
#
loop_
_entity.id
_entity.type
_entity.pdbx_description
1 polymer ?
#
loop_
_entity_poly.entity_id
_entity_poly.type
_entity_poly.pdbx_seq_one_letter_code
_entity_poly.pdbx_strand_id
1 'polypeptide(L)'
;MARSTVDEVERKIITLIEKAGDKGLIQRELWSILGLDSRSGARIISRLEKRGIVERERTIYKGKLTYLVKVAKRYREKKYVSPLLKEIPCFSCENLFRCGEGGEHDPA
;
A
#
# COMPACT_ATOMS: atom_id res chain seq x y z
N MET A 1 16.14 -7.40 -10.22
CA MET A 1 15.37 -8.19 -9.23
C MET A 1 13.90 -8.20 -9.65
N ALA A 2 13.35 -9.34 -10.04
CA ALA A 2 11.94 -9.43 -10.46
C ALA A 2 11.02 -9.23 -9.23
N ARG A 3 10.23 -8.15 -9.22
CA ARG A 3 9.14 -7.96 -8.25
C ARG A 3 8.20 -9.15 -8.36
N SER A 4 7.92 -9.81 -7.23
CA SER A 4 7.06 -11.00 -7.23
C SER A 4 5.63 -10.63 -7.64
N THR A 5 4.92 -11.52 -8.33
CA THR A 5 3.52 -11.33 -8.72
C THR A 5 2.62 -10.98 -7.53
N VAL A 6 2.98 -11.49 -6.35
CA VAL A 6 2.33 -11.20 -5.07
C VAL A 6 2.43 -9.73 -4.67
N ASP A 7 3.56 -9.06 -4.94
CA ASP A 7 3.75 -7.64 -4.62
C ASP A 7 2.91 -6.74 -5.52
N GLU A 8 2.69 -7.13 -6.77
CA GLU A 8 1.83 -6.38 -7.69
C GLU A 8 0.35 -6.47 -7.28
N VAL A 9 -0.10 -7.67 -6.91
CA VAL A 9 -1.44 -7.89 -6.38
C VAL A 9 -1.65 -7.10 -5.08
N GLU A 10 -0.67 -7.10 -4.18
CA GLU A 10 -0.75 -6.33 -2.94
C GLU A 10 -0.90 -4.82 -3.21
N ARG A 11 -0.12 -4.26 -4.16
CA ARG A 11 -0.26 -2.86 -4.55
C ARG A 11 -1.66 -2.56 -5.08
N LYS A 12 -2.20 -3.40 -5.96
CA LYS A 12 -3.56 -3.24 -6.51
C LYS A 12 -4.62 -3.23 -5.39
N ILE A 13 -4.49 -4.12 -4.41
CA ILE A 13 -5.37 -4.17 -3.23
C ILE A 13 -5.30 -2.85 -2.46
N ILE A 14 -4.09 -2.38 -2.12
CA ILE A 14 -3.90 -1.14 -1.37
C ILE A 14 -4.54 0.03 -2.12
N THR A 15 -4.27 0.18 -3.42
CA THR A 15 -4.83 1.26 -4.24
C THR A 15 -6.36 1.23 -4.29
N LEU A 16 -6.98 0.06 -4.37
CA LEU A 16 -8.45 -0.05 -4.33
C LEU A 16 -9.03 0.39 -2.99
N ILE A 17 -8.40 -0.03 -1.88
CA ILE A 17 -8.86 0.32 -0.53
C ILE A 17 -8.63 1.82 -0.26
N GLU A 18 -7.52 2.40 -0.72
CA GLU A 18 -7.25 3.84 -0.67
C GLU A 18 -8.31 4.65 -1.43
N LYS A 19 -8.67 4.22 -2.66
CA LYS A 19 -9.73 4.85 -3.45
C LYS A 19 -11.10 4.77 -2.78
N ALA A 20 -11.38 3.70 -2.04
CA ALA A 20 -12.63 3.54 -1.30
C ALA A 20 -12.71 4.43 -0.05
N GLY A 21 -11.55 4.85 0.49
CA GLY A 21 -11.47 5.73 1.65
C GLY A 21 -12.20 5.18 2.87
N ASP A 22 -12.96 6.05 3.55
CA ASP A 22 -13.72 5.69 4.76
C ASP A 22 -14.91 4.77 4.51
N LYS A 23 -15.42 4.72 3.26
CA LYS A 23 -16.51 3.79 2.92
C LYS A 23 -16.05 2.34 2.99
N GLY A 24 -14.75 2.09 2.77
CA GLY A 24 -14.17 0.76 2.72
C GLY A 24 -14.73 -0.10 1.57
N LEU A 25 -14.31 -1.35 1.52
CA LEU A 25 -14.74 -2.35 0.54
C LEU A 25 -15.12 -3.64 1.23
N ILE A 26 -16.17 -4.29 0.73
CA ILE A 26 -16.54 -5.62 1.22
C ILE A 26 -15.51 -6.64 0.77
N GLN A 27 -14.99 -7.43 1.71
CA GLN A 27 -13.91 -8.39 1.44
C GLN A 27 -14.27 -9.41 0.36
N ARG A 28 -15.55 -9.83 0.28
CA ARG A 28 -16.02 -10.75 -0.78
C ARG A 28 -16.01 -10.11 -2.17
N GLU A 29 -16.27 -8.81 -2.27
CA GLU A 29 -16.29 -8.10 -3.56
C GLU A 29 -14.88 -7.84 -4.09
N LEU A 30 -13.90 -7.63 -3.19
CA LEU A 30 -12.50 -7.46 -3.56
C LEU A 30 -11.96 -8.58 -4.46
N TRP A 31 -12.38 -9.83 -4.22
CA TRP A 31 -11.95 -10.98 -5.02
C TRP A 31 -12.50 -10.95 -6.43
N SER A 32 -13.77 -10.55 -6.58
CA SER A 32 -14.42 -10.42 -7.88
C SER A 32 -13.78 -9.29 -8.70
N ILE A 33 -13.40 -8.19 -8.05
CA ILE A 33 -12.76 -7.04 -8.71
C ILE A 33 -11.35 -7.40 -9.18
N LEU A 34 -10.61 -8.18 -8.39
CA LEU A 34 -9.21 -8.50 -8.65
C LEU A 34 -8.99 -9.81 -9.42
N GLY A 35 -10.04 -10.60 -9.64
CA GLY A 35 -9.93 -11.92 -10.27
C GLY A 35 -9.10 -12.90 -9.43
N LEU A 36 -9.12 -12.78 -8.10
CA LEU A 36 -8.31 -13.58 -7.19
C LEU A 36 -9.13 -14.67 -6.49
N ASP A 37 -8.46 -15.76 -6.13
CA ASP A 37 -9.04 -16.73 -5.22
C ASP A 37 -9.12 -16.17 -3.79
N SER A 38 -10.18 -16.55 -3.07
CA SER A 38 -10.45 -16.02 -1.73
C SER A 38 -9.37 -16.38 -0.69
N ARG A 39 -8.61 -17.47 -0.91
CA ARG A 39 -7.60 -17.96 0.05
C ARG A 39 -6.32 -17.13 -0.03
N SER A 40 -5.82 -16.92 -1.25
CA SER A 40 -4.67 -16.06 -1.53
C SER A 40 -4.98 -14.61 -1.14
N GLY A 41 -6.16 -14.12 -1.52
CA GLY A 41 -6.62 -12.79 -1.15
C GLY A 41 -6.69 -12.58 0.36
N ALA A 42 -7.32 -13.51 1.09
CA ALA A 42 -7.42 -13.42 2.55
C ALA A 42 -6.05 -13.45 3.24
N ARG A 43 -5.08 -14.20 2.70
CA ARG A 43 -3.70 -14.23 3.20
C ARG A 43 -3.01 -12.86 3.04
N ILE A 44 -3.18 -12.21 1.89
CA ILE A 44 -2.62 -10.87 1.63
C ILE A 44 -3.27 -9.84 2.55
N ILE A 45 -4.60 -9.83 2.69
CA ILE A 45 -5.30 -8.92 3.61
C ILE A 45 -4.85 -9.12 5.05
N SER A 46 -4.70 -10.36 5.51
CA SER A 46 -4.21 -10.64 6.87
C SER A 46 -2.78 -10.13 7.08
N ARG A 47 -1.93 -10.17 6.05
CA ARG A 47 -0.57 -9.58 6.10
C ARG A 47 -0.62 -8.06 6.15
N LEU A 48 -1.49 -7.44 5.35
CA LEU A 48 -1.72 -5.99 5.35
C LEU A 48 -2.27 -5.48 6.68
N GLU A 49 -3.14 -6.26 7.32
CA GLU A 49 -3.71 -5.96 8.65
C GLU A 49 -2.66 -6.06 9.75
N LYS A 50 -1.79 -7.09 9.72
CA LYS A 50 -0.65 -7.20 10.65
C LYS A 50 0.32 -6.02 10.52
N ARG A 51 0.57 -5.57 9.29
CA ARG A 51 1.30 -4.31 9.01
C ARG A 51 0.47 -3.06 9.30
N GLY A 52 -0.84 -3.25 9.51
CA GLY A 52 -1.93 -2.27 9.68
C GLY A 52 -1.83 -1.12 8.73
N ILE A 53 -1.72 -1.50 7.46
CA ILE A 53 -2.11 -0.71 6.32
C ILE A 53 -3.64 -0.70 6.21
N VAL A 54 -4.28 -1.82 6.56
CA VAL A 54 -5.73 -2.00 6.51
C VAL A 54 -6.28 -2.42 7.88
N GLU A 55 -7.56 -2.15 8.10
CA GLU A 55 -8.33 -2.61 9.25
C GLU A 55 -9.61 -3.31 8.77
N ARG A 56 -10.06 -4.34 9.50
CA ARG A 56 -11.25 -5.12 9.19
C ARG A 56 -12.33 -4.94 10.24
N GLU A 57 -13.55 -4.72 9.79
CA GLU A 57 -14.73 -4.61 10.64
C GLU A 57 -15.74 -5.68 10.25
N ARG A 58 -16.28 -6.42 11.23
CA ARG A 58 -17.29 -7.44 10.96
C ARG A 58 -18.57 -6.77 10.48
N THR A 59 -19.10 -7.21 9.35
CA THR A 59 -20.34 -6.68 8.78
C THR A 59 -21.18 -7.79 8.15
N ILE A 60 -22.46 -7.53 7.96
CA ILE A 60 -23.38 -8.42 7.26
C ILE A 60 -23.56 -7.88 5.84
N TYR A 61 -23.24 -8.69 4.84
CA TYR A 61 -23.43 -8.35 3.44
C TYR A 61 -24.24 -9.45 2.77
N LYS A 62 -25.40 -9.09 2.19
CA LYS A 62 -26.35 -10.02 1.55
C LYS A 62 -26.71 -11.21 2.47
N GLY A 63 -27.00 -10.93 3.75
CA GLY A 63 -27.39 -11.93 4.75
C GLY A 63 -26.25 -12.85 5.22
N LYS A 64 -25.00 -12.64 4.78
CA LYS A 64 -23.85 -13.43 5.19
C LYS A 64 -22.84 -12.56 5.93
N LEU A 65 -22.26 -13.11 7.00
CA LEU A 65 -21.15 -12.46 7.70
C LEU A 65 -19.94 -12.33 6.77
N THR A 66 -19.36 -11.15 6.79
CA THR A 66 -18.14 -10.80 6.06
C THR A 66 -17.40 -9.67 6.78
N TYR A 67 -16.38 -9.13 6.13
CA TYR A 67 -15.58 -8.03 6.65
C TYR A 67 -15.66 -6.85 5.70
N LEU A 68 -15.86 -5.67 6.27
CA LEU A 68 -15.56 -4.41 5.62
C LEU A 68 -14.06 -4.15 5.82
N VAL A 69 -13.34 -3.96 4.72
CA VAL A 69 -11.91 -3.67 4.71
C VAL A 69 -11.75 -2.18 4.39
N LYS A 70 -11.09 -1.44 5.27
CA LYS A 70 -10.80 -0.01 5.08
C LYS A 70 -9.33 0.28 5.39
N VAL A 71 -8.87 1.45 4.98
CA VAL A 71 -7.51 1.92 5.30
C VAL A 71 -7.41 2.15 6.81
N ALA A 72 -6.39 1.58 7.45
CA ALA A 72 -6.15 1.78 8.87
C ALA A 72 -5.86 3.27 9.16
N LYS A 73 -6.38 3.80 10.29
CA LYS A 73 -6.11 5.20 10.68
C LYS A 73 -4.62 5.54 10.69
N ARG A 74 -3.80 4.66 11.30
CA ARG A 74 -2.33 4.81 11.37
C ARG A 74 -1.63 4.89 10.01
N TYR A 75 -2.22 4.32 8.98
CA TYR A 75 -1.66 4.37 7.63
C TYR A 75 -1.94 5.70 6.94
N ARG A 76 -3.04 6.38 7.31
CA ARG A 76 -3.39 7.72 6.80
C ARG A 76 -2.67 8.84 7.52
N GLU A 77 -2.12 8.57 8.69
CA GLU A 77 -1.31 9.55 9.41
C GLU A 77 -0.11 9.94 8.54
N LYS A 78 -0.13 11.18 8.05
CA LYS A 78 1.00 11.76 7.33
C LYS A 78 2.19 11.76 8.27
N LYS A 79 3.16 10.91 7.99
CA LYS A 79 4.45 10.98 8.67
C LYS A 79 5.10 12.31 8.27
N TYR A 80 5.40 13.13 9.27
CA TYR A 80 6.24 14.29 9.05
C TYR A 80 7.62 13.79 8.64
N VAL A 81 8.03 14.12 7.41
CA VAL A 81 9.38 13.93 6.93
C VAL A 81 10.04 15.30 6.99
N SER A 82 11.08 15.43 7.81
CA SER A 82 11.84 16.69 7.92
C SER A 82 12.31 17.14 6.53
N PRO A 83 12.17 18.43 6.17
CA PRO A 83 12.73 18.97 4.93
C PRO A 83 14.21 18.63 4.77
N LEU A 84 14.98 18.57 5.86
CA LEU A 84 16.39 18.17 5.85
C LEU A 84 16.63 16.79 5.24
N LEU A 85 15.71 15.84 5.40
CA LEU A 85 15.84 14.50 4.80
C LEU A 85 15.71 14.53 3.27
N LYS A 86 15.08 15.58 2.71
CA LYS A 86 14.99 15.77 1.25
C LYS A 86 16.29 16.32 0.67
N GLU A 87 17.14 16.94 1.48
CA GLU A 87 18.43 17.50 1.09
C GLU A 87 19.55 16.44 1.12
N ILE A 88 19.33 15.31 1.79
CA ILE A 88 20.32 14.23 1.85
C ILE A 88 20.40 13.54 0.48
N PRO A 89 21.57 13.53 -0.18
CA PRO A 89 21.74 12.85 -1.45
C PRO A 89 21.55 11.33 -1.28
N CYS A 90 20.97 10.70 -2.29
CA CYS A 90 20.69 9.28 -2.27
C CYS A 90 22.00 8.45 -2.37
N PHE A 91 22.40 7.81 -1.28
CA PHE A 91 23.62 6.97 -1.21
C PHE A 91 23.65 5.77 -2.18
N SER A 92 22.51 5.42 -2.79
CA SER A 92 22.39 4.34 -3.77
C SER A 92 22.05 4.84 -5.17
N CYS A 93 22.15 6.15 -5.42
CA CYS A 93 21.81 6.71 -6.72
C CYS A 93 22.89 6.38 -7.75
N GLU A 94 22.49 5.84 -8.91
CA GLU A 94 23.41 5.59 -10.01
C GLU A 94 24.04 6.89 -10.52
N ASN A 95 23.35 8.04 -10.39
CA ASN A 95 23.85 9.35 -10.79
C ASN A 95 24.54 10.12 -9.64
N LEU A 96 24.84 9.48 -8.50
CA LEU A 96 25.48 10.14 -7.36
C LEU A 96 26.81 10.84 -7.73
N PHE A 97 27.51 10.30 -8.73
CA PHE A 97 28.74 10.90 -9.27
C PHE A 97 28.52 12.21 -10.03
N ARG A 98 27.30 12.48 -10.53
CA ARG A 98 26.95 13.72 -11.24
C ARG A 98 26.46 14.81 -10.28
N CYS A 99 25.72 14.42 -9.24
CA CYS A 99 25.15 15.32 -8.24
C CYS A 99 25.97 15.38 -6.92
N GLY A 100 27.25 14.99 -6.96
CA GLY A 100 28.18 15.06 -5.83
C GLY A 100 28.76 16.46 -5.59
N GLU A 101 29.72 16.58 -4.68
CA GLU A 101 30.35 17.86 -4.34
C GLU A 101 30.93 18.57 -5.59
N GLY A 102 30.43 19.78 -5.86
CA GLY A 102 30.80 20.59 -7.03
C GLY A 102 29.97 20.34 -8.29
N GLY A 103 29.02 19.41 -8.27
CA GLY A 103 28.07 19.12 -9.35
C GLY A 103 26.69 19.77 -9.16
N GLU A 104 25.85 19.71 -10.19
CA GLU A 104 24.45 20.15 -10.11
C GLU A 104 23.61 19.15 -9.30
N HIS A 105 22.73 19.67 -8.43
CA HIS A 105 21.87 18.86 -7.56
C HIS A 105 20.77 18.08 -8.34
N ASP A 106 20.68 18.25 -9.64
CA ASP A 106 19.79 17.53 -10.55
C ASP A 106 20.63 16.89 -11.68
N PRO A 107 20.53 15.58 -11.92
CA PRO A 107 21.23 14.90 -13.01
C PRO A 107 20.65 15.15 -14.42
N ALA A 108 19.60 16.00 -14.56
CA ALA A 108 19.03 16.40 -15.85
C ALA A 108 20.05 17.09 -16.76
#